data_AF-A0A368THK6-F1
#
_entry.id   AF-A0A368THK6-F1
#
_cell.length_a   1.000
_cell.length_b   1.000
_cell.length_c   1.000
_cell.angle_alpha   90.00
_cell.angle_beta   90.00
_cell.angle_gamma   90.00
#
_symmetry.space_group_name_H-M   'P 1'
#
loop_
_entity.id
_entity.type
_entity.pdbx_description
1 polymer ?
#
loop_
_entity_poly.entity_id
_entity_poly.type
_entity_poly.pdbx_seq_one_letter_code
_entity_poly.pdbx_strand_id
1 'polypeptide(L)'
;MFGMAHGGAIFSLLDGAFEMAANSHGTVAVALSMNITYIKPPSIGDVLYAEAGEVSKSGRIGTYAINVKTEGDNLIAICQALAYRKRDKLPFLD
;
A
#
# COMPACT_ATOMS: atom_id res chain seq x y z
N MET A 1 -12.85 -22.16 -5.63
CA MET A 1 -12.42 -20.79 -5.23
C MET A 1 -13.57 -20.20 -4.42
N PHE A 2 -13.35 -19.79 -3.17
CA PHE A 2 -14.39 -19.58 -2.14
C PHE A 2 -15.30 -18.34 -2.34
N GLY A 3 -15.48 -17.85 -3.56
CA GLY A 3 -16.35 -16.69 -3.86
C GLY A 3 -15.89 -15.34 -3.28
N MET A 4 -14.63 -15.26 -2.82
CA MET A 4 -14.04 -14.07 -2.21
C MET A 4 -12.87 -13.57 -3.05
N ALA A 5 -12.55 -12.28 -2.94
CA ALA A 5 -11.36 -11.73 -3.59
C ALA A 5 -10.10 -12.45 -3.12
N HIS A 6 -9.21 -12.77 -4.05
CA HIS A 6 -7.93 -13.39 -3.74
C HIS A 6 -7.04 -12.40 -2.98
N GLY A 7 -6.30 -12.87 -1.97
CA GLY A 7 -5.39 -12.01 -1.20
C GLY A 7 -4.38 -11.27 -2.09
N GLY A 8 -3.91 -11.91 -3.16
CA GLY A 8 -3.04 -11.27 -4.17
C GLY A 8 -3.66 -10.07 -4.89
N ALA A 9 -4.99 -10.05 -5.11
CA ALA A 9 -5.65 -8.89 -5.70
C ALA A 9 -5.72 -7.71 -4.71
N ILE A 10 -5.99 -8.01 -3.43
CA ILE A 10 -5.95 -7.02 -2.35
C ILE A 10 -4.52 -6.48 -2.18
N PHE A 11 -3.52 -7.35 -2.26
CA PHE A 11 -2.10 -6.97 -2.26
C PHE A 11 -1.78 -5.98 -3.38
N SER A 12 -2.19 -6.24 -4.62
CA SER A 12 -1.91 -5.32 -5.74
C SER A 12 -2.53 -3.93 -5.54
N LEU A 13 -3.74 -3.84 -4.98
CA LEU A 13 -4.37 -2.56 -4.64
C LEU A 13 -3.57 -1.82 -3.55
N LEU A 14 -3.16 -2.56 -2.52
CA LEU A 14 -2.35 -2.04 -1.41
C LEU A 14 -0.98 -1.54 -1.89
N ASP A 15 -0.31 -2.30 -2.74
CA ASP A 15 1.00 -1.98 -3.30
C ASP A 15 0.93 -0.73 -4.19
N GLY A 16 -0.13 -0.57 -4.99
CA GLY A 16 -0.36 0.65 -5.75
C GLY A 16 -0.50 1.91 -4.88
N ALA A 17 -1.25 1.82 -3.77
CA ALA A 17 -1.34 2.93 -2.81
C ALA A 17 0.01 3.21 -2.14
N PHE A 18 0.75 2.17 -1.76
CA PHE A 18 2.09 2.30 -1.22
C PHE A 18 3.06 2.95 -2.21
N GLU A 19 3.06 2.54 -3.48
CA GLU A 19 3.94 3.09 -4.50
C GLU A 19 3.71 4.59 -4.67
N MET A 20 2.45 5.02 -4.74
CA MET A 20 2.06 6.42 -4.84
C MET A 20 2.55 7.23 -3.64
N ALA A 21 2.36 6.72 -2.42
CA ALA A 21 2.83 7.39 -1.21
C ALA A 21 4.37 7.41 -1.12
N ALA A 22 5.04 6.30 -1.41
CA ALA A 22 6.47 6.15 -1.24
C ALA A 22 7.28 7.00 -2.22
N ASN A 23 6.78 7.16 -3.44
CA ASN A 23 7.39 7.96 -4.48
C ASN A 23 6.93 9.43 -4.47
N SER A 24 5.96 9.81 -3.62
CA SER A 24 5.43 11.20 -3.56
C SER A 24 6.49 12.29 -3.29
N HIS A 25 7.66 11.92 -2.77
CA HIS A 25 8.77 12.84 -2.49
C HIS A 25 9.71 13.10 -3.67
N GLY A 26 9.35 12.66 -4.88
CA GLY A 26 10.09 12.95 -6.12
C GLY A 26 11.36 12.13 -6.32
N THR A 27 11.67 11.22 -5.40
CA THR A 27 12.80 10.29 -5.48
C THR A 27 12.29 8.87 -5.55
N VAL A 28 12.95 8.02 -6.33
CA VAL A 28 12.60 6.60 -6.46
C VAL A 28 12.64 5.93 -5.09
N ALA A 29 11.55 5.26 -4.74
CA ALA A 29 11.43 4.40 -3.58
C ALA A 29 11.06 2.98 -4.02
N VAL A 30 11.64 1.98 -3.36
CA VAL A 30 11.37 0.55 -3.64
C VAL A 30 10.99 -0.16 -2.35
N ALA A 31 10.03 -1.09 -2.41
CA ALA A 31 9.65 -1.89 -1.26
C ALA A 31 10.83 -2.76 -0.77
N LEU A 32 11.09 -2.74 0.53
CA LEU A 32 11.98 -3.67 1.21
C LEU A 32 11.20 -4.82 1.86
N SER A 33 10.07 -4.47 2.47
CA SER A 33 9.18 -5.44 3.09
C SER A 33 7.76 -4.87 3.18
N MET A 34 6.80 -5.78 3.19
CA MET A 34 5.39 -5.51 3.46
C MET A 34 4.88 -6.60 4.40
N ASN A 35 4.41 -6.19 5.57
CA ASN A 35 3.70 -7.08 6.48
C ASN A 35 2.22 -6.78 6.38
N ILE A 36 1.42 -7.76 5.97
CA ILE A 36 -0.02 -7.59 5.70
C ILE A 36 -0.81 -8.52 6.61
N THR A 37 -1.82 -7.95 7.27
CA THR A 37 -2.83 -8.72 8.00
C THR A 37 -4.17 -8.59 7.27
N TYR A 38 -4.69 -9.72 6.80
CA TYR A 38 -6.05 -9.82 6.25
C TYR A 38 -7.02 -10.03 7.41
N ILE A 39 -7.88 -9.06 7.66
CA ILE A 39 -8.77 -9.03 8.84
C ILE A 39 -10.10 -9.67 8.49
N LYS A 40 -10.66 -9.34 7.32
CA LYS A 40 -11.95 -9.83 6.87
C LYS A 40 -11.94 -9.98 5.34
N PRO A 41 -12.58 -11.02 4.78
CA PRO A 41 -12.76 -11.09 3.33
C PRO A 41 -13.77 -10.03 2.84
N PRO A 42 -13.55 -9.42 1.67
CA PRO A 42 -14.54 -8.58 1.03
C PRO A 42 -15.67 -9.43 0.41
N SER A 43 -16.86 -8.86 0.34
CA SER A 43 -18.03 -9.47 -0.30
C SER A 43 -18.03 -9.21 -1.81
N ILE A 44 -18.75 -10.04 -2.57
CA ILE A 44 -18.95 -9.79 -4.00
C ILE A 44 -19.68 -8.45 -4.19
N GLY A 45 -19.12 -7.59 -5.04
CA GLY A 45 -19.64 -6.26 -5.30
C GLY A 45 -19.10 -5.16 -4.40
N ASP A 46 -18.30 -5.49 -3.37
CA ASP A 46 -17.63 -4.48 -2.55
C ASP A 46 -16.66 -3.64 -3.39
N VAL A 47 -16.73 -2.32 -3.23
CA VAL A 47 -15.70 -1.39 -3.69
C VAL A 47 -14.67 -1.23 -2.59
N LEU A 48 -13.40 -1.48 -2.92
CA LEU A 48 -12.29 -1.38 -1.98
C LEU A 48 -11.45 -0.12 -2.23
N TYR A 49 -11.09 0.55 -1.14
CA TYR A 49 -10.21 1.70 -1.12
C TYR A 49 -8.96 1.34 -0.31
N ALA A 50 -7.78 1.60 -0.86
CA ALA A 50 -6.51 1.52 -0.15
C ALA A 50 -5.98 2.93 0.09
N GLU A 51 -5.69 3.25 1.35
CA GLU A 51 -5.12 4.54 1.75
C GLU A 51 -3.78 4.30 2.43
N ALA A 52 -2.73 4.92 1.88
CA ALA A 52 -1.37 4.82 2.37
C ALA A 52 -0.92 6.14 3.02
N GLY A 53 -0.44 6.05 4.26
CA GLY A 53 0.13 7.17 5.00
C GLY A 53 1.61 6.93 5.33
N GLU A 54 2.44 7.96 5.16
CA GLU A 54 3.82 7.96 5.66
C GLU A 54 3.80 8.04 7.20
N VAL A 55 4.36 7.01 7.84
CA VAL A 55 4.55 6.97 9.30
C VAL A 55 5.86 7.67 9.68
N SER A 56 6.91 7.41 8.92
CA SER A 56 8.20 8.06 9.11
C SER A 56 9.02 8.06 7.82
N LYS A 57 9.87 9.07 7.67
CA LYS A 57 10.83 9.17 6.57
C LYS A 57 12.20 9.60 7.09
N SER A 58 13.17 8.72 6.86
CA SER A 58 14.59 9.00 7.04
C SER A 58 15.28 9.15 5.68
N GLY A 59 16.59 9.40 5.70
CA GLY A 59 17.38 9.59 4.47
C GLY A 59 17.30 8.42 3.48
N ARG A 60 17.26 7.18 3.98
CA ARG A 60 17.26 5.96 3.13
C ARG A 60 16.07 5.04 3.37
N ILE A 61 15.33 5.19 4.46
CA ILE A 61 14.21 4.31 4.82
C ILE A 61 12.96 5.15 5.03
N GLY A 62 11.85 4.74 4.42
CA GLY A 62 10.51 5.23 4.73
C GLY A 62 9.66 4.10 5.31
N THR A 63 8.79 4.42 6.27
CA THR A 63 7.80 3.50 6.84
C THR A 63 6.42 4.00 6.49
N TYR A 64 5.56 3.11 6.02
CA TYR A 64 4.20 3.44 5.59
C TYR A 64 3.20 2.50 6.25
N ALA A 65 2.05 3.06 6.60
CA ALA A 65 0.88 2.31 7.04
C ALA A 65 -0.17 2.40 5.94
N ILE A 66 -0.72 1.26 5.53
CA ILE A 66 -1.73 1.19 4.48
C ILE A 66 -2.94 0.45 5.03
N ASN A 67 -4.13 1.04 4.89
CA ASN A 67 -5.38 0.43 5.26
C ASN A 67 -6.22 0.18 4.01
N VAL A 68 -6.79 -1.03 3.91
CA VAL A 68 -7.77 -1.37 2.87
C VAL A 68 -9.13 -1.48 3.52
N LYS A 69 -10.09 -0.69 3.03
CA LYS A 69 -11.45 -0.64 3.54
C LYS A 69 -12.47 -0.75 2.41
N THR A 70 -13.69 -1.15 2.73
CA THR A 70 -14.81 -1.00 1.80
C THR A 70 -15.37 0.42 1.85
N GLU A 71 -16.25 0.79 0.91
CA GLU A 71 -17.00 2.05 0.95
C GLU A 71 -17.79 2.25 2.27
N GLY A 72 -18.28 1.16 2.86
CA GLY A 72 -18.96 1.17 4.16
C GLY A 72 -18.01 1.17 5.37
N ASP A 73 -16.75 1.58 5.19
CA ASP A 73 -15.70 1.68 6.22
C ASP A 73 -15.33 0.36 6.92
N ASN A 74 -15.69 -0.79 6.33
CA ASN A 74 -15.28 -2.09 6.85
C ASN A 74 -13.80 -2.33 6.56
N LEU A 75 -13.01 -2.57 7.61
CA LEU A 75 -11.58 -2.86 7.49
C LEU A 75 -11.34 -4.28 6.94
N ILE A 76 -10.70 -4.36 5.77
CA ILE A 76 -10.43 -5.60 5.05
C ILE A 76 -9.00 -6.08 5.32
N ALA A 77 -8.03 -5.18 5.20
CA ALA A 77 -6.62 -5.49 5.45
C ALA A 77 -5.87 -4.27 5.97
N ILE A 78 -4.79 -4.52 6.70
CA ILE A 78 -3.81 -3.51 7.11
C ILE A 78 -2.42 -3.95 6.68
N CYS A 79 -1.55 -2.99 6.39
CA CYS A 79 -0.16 -3.24 6.07
C CYS A 79 0.76 -2.23 6.72
N GLN A 80 1.90 -2.72 7.19
CA GLN A 80 3.07 -1.90 7.44
C GLN A 80 4.14 -2.24 6.40
N ALA A 81 4.57 -1.21 5.66
CA ALA A 81 5.56 -1.34 4.60
C ALA A 81 6.83 -0.55 4.93
N LEU A 82 7.98 -1.10 4.54
CA LEU A 82 9.26 -0.40 4.52
C LEU A 82 9.68 -0.14 3.08
N ALA A 83 10.10 1.08 2.80
CA ALA A 83 10.66 1.47 1.52
C ALA A 83 12.13 1.85 1.67
N TYR A 84 12.97 1.39 0.74
CA TYR A 84 14.28 1.99 0.52
C TYR A 84 14.14 3.17 -0.43
N ARG A 85 14.63 4.33 0.02
CA ARG A 85 14.63 5.58 -0.74
C ARG A 85 15.97 5.76 -1.43
N LYS A 86 15.93 5.73 -2.76
CA LYS A 86 17.09 6.05 -3.59
C LYS A 86 17.28 7.58 -3.66
N ARG A 87 18.41 8.00 -4.23
CA ARG A 87 18.68 9.40 -4.52
C ARG A 87 18.26 9.79 -5.94
N ASP A 88 17.98 8.80 -6.77
CA ASP A 88 17.51 8.98 -8.13
C ASP A 88 16.17 9.72 -8.11
N LYS A 89 16.05 10.77 -8.92
CA LYS A 89 14.76 11.41 -9.17
C LYS A 89 13.85 10.44 -9.92
N LEU A 90 12.54 10.61 -9.76
CA LEU A 90 11.59 9.88 -10.59
C LEU A 90 11.80 10.26 -12.06
N PRO A 91 11.79 9.29 -12.98
CA PRO A 91 12.16 9.50 -14.39
C PRO A 91 11.15 10.35 -15.18
N PHE A 92 10.02 10.70 -14.56
CA PHE A 92 8.93 11.50 -15.14
C PHE A 92 8.73 12.86 -14.46
N LEU A 93 9.62 13.22 -13.52
CA LEU A 93 9.67 14.55 -12.92
C LEU A 93 10.88 15.28 -13.48
N ASP A 94 10.65 16.08 -14.53
CA ASP A 94 11.63 17.01 -15.10
C ASP A 94 11.83 18.23 -14.19
#